data_AF-A0AAW2UV29-F1
#
_entry.id   AF-A0AAW2UV29-F1
#
_cell.length_a   1.000
_cell.length_b   1.000
_cell.length_c   1.000
_cell.angle_alpha   90.00
_cell.angle_beta   90.00
_cell.angle_gamma   90.00
#
_symmetry.space_group_name_H-M   'P 1'
#
loop_
_entity.id
_entity.type
_entity.pdbx_description
1 polymer ?
#
loop_
_entity_poly.entity_id
_entity_poly.type
_entity_poly.pdbx_seq_one_letter_code
_entity_poly.pdbx_strand_id
1 'polypeptide(L)'
;MAGRQGAPPAAPQGVPPNWLAHFECLQKGLQDVRYQIEGAHEDERQGAPFTKVVMADDLPANCRTLTIAEYDGTTDPLENLSRFENAALSNRYTDGIKYRVFVTTFARAAQQWFN
;
A
#
# COMPACT_ATOMS: atom_id res chain seq x y z
N MET A 1 -14.45 -63.22 26.36
CA MET A 1 -13.87 -62.64 25.12
C MET A 1 -13.20 -61.33 25.48
N ALA A 2 -11.88 -61.31 25.61
CA ALA A 2 -11.13 -60.12 26.00
C ALA A 2 -10.71 -59.32 24.77
N GLY A 3 -11.11 -58.05 24.70
CA GLY A 3 -10.80 -57.13 23.60
C GLY A 3 -9.30 -56.83 23.57
N ARG A 4 -8.67 -57.01 22.40
CA ARG A 4 -7.31 -56.56 22.14
C ARG A 4 -7.31 -55.03 22.05
N GLN A 5 -6.77 -54.36 23.06
CA GLN A 5 -6.33 -52.97 22.94
C GLN A 5 -5.14 -52.94 21.97
N GLY A 6 -5.36 -52.38 20.78
CA GLY A 6 -4.29 -52.09 19.83
C GLY A 6 -3.38 -51.02 20.43
N ALA A 7 -2.09 -51.31 20.51
CA ALA A 7 -1.08 -50.33 20.89
C ALA A 7 -1.10 -49.15 19.89
N PRO A 8 -0.86 -47.91 20.34
CA PRO A 8 -0.79 -46.77 19.44
C PRO A 8 0.37 -46.95 18.44
N PRO A 9 0.21 -46.48 17.19
CA PRO A 9 1.26 -46.57 16.19
C PRO A 9 2.52 -45.84 16.68
N ALA A 10 3.67 -46.50 16.56
CA ALA A 10 4.95 -45.92 16.90
C ALA A 10 5.20 -44.66 16.08
N ALA A 11 5.63 -43.58 16.74
CA ALA A 11 5.97 -42.32 16.09
C ALA A 11 7.09 -42.55 15.03
N PRO A 12 7.05 -41.84 13.90
CA PRO A 12 8.07 -41.96 12.87
C PRO A 12 9.46 -41.64 13.46
N GLN A 13 10.43 -42.50 13.19
CA GLN A 13 11.79 -42.38 13.71
C GLN A 13 12.46 -41.16 13.08
N GLY A 14 12.87 -40.19 13.91
CA GLY A 14 13.51 -38.93 13.46
C GLY A 14 12.82 -37.65 13.95
N VAL A 15 11.70 -37.76 14.67
CA VAL A 15 11.04 -36.60 15.28
C VAL A 15 11.82 -36.19 16.55
N PRO A 16 12.42 -34.99 16.61
CA PRO A 16 13.13 -34.53 17.79
C PRO A 16 12.16 -34.43 18.98
N PRO A 17 12.64 -34.63 20.23
CA PRO A 17 11.79 -34.71 21.42
C PRO A 17 10.93 -33.47 21.70
N ASN A 18 11.19 -32.35 21.02
CA ASN A 18 10.46 -31.09 21.12
C ASN A 18 9.74 -30.67 19.83
N TRP A 19 9.52 -31.59 18.88
CA TRP A 19 8.93 -31.28 17.57
C TRP A 19 7.61 -30.53 17.65
N LEU A 20 6.73 -30.87 18.61
CA LEU A 20 5.47 -30.16 18.82
C LEU A 20 5.71 -28.68 19.17
N ALA A 21 6.62 -28.41 20.11
CA ALA A 21 6.99 -27.05 20.49
C ALA A 21 7.67 -26.29 19.33
N HIS A 22 8.47 -26.98 18.51
CA HIS A 22 9.07 -26.39 17.33
C HIS A 22 8.01 -26.03 16.27
N PHE A 23 7.05 -26.91 16.02
CA PHE A 23 5.94 -26.68 15.10
C PHE A 23 5.03 -25.54 15.58
N GLU A 24 4.70 -25.51 16.87
CA GLU A 24 3.92 -24.41 17.48
C GLU A 24 4.64 -23.07 17.39
N CYS A 25 5.96 -23.05 17.65
CA CYS A 25 6.79 -21.86 17.49
C CYS A 25 6.80 -21.37 16.04
N LEU A 26 6.97 -22.29 15.08
CA LEU A 26 6.93 -21.99 13.66
C LEU A 26 5.56 -21.44 13.23
N GLN A 27 4.47 -22.07 13.69
CA GLN A 27 3.11 -21.63 13.41
C GLN A 27 2.83 -20.24 14.00
N LYS A 28 3.30 -19.97 15.22
CA LYS A 28 3.21 -18.66 15.85
C LYS A 28 4.00 -17.61 15.07
N GLY A 29 5.20 -17.95 14.59
CA GLY A 29 6.00 -17.08 13.73
C GLY A 29 5.29 -16.74 12.42
N LEU A 30 4.66 -17.71 11.76
CA LEU A 30 3.89 -17.47 10.54
C LEU A 30 2.63 -16.63 10.79
N GLN A 31 1.96 -16.83 11.93
CA GLN A 31 0.81 -16.00 12.33
C GLN A 31 1.22 -14.57 12.65
N ASP A 32 2.36 -14.37 13.31
CA ASP A 32 2.90 -13.04 13.63
C ASP A 32 3.34 -12.31 12.36
N VAL A 33 4.01 -13.00 11.42
CA VAL A 33 4.34 -12.44 10.10
C VAL A 33 3.07 -12.08 9.33
N ARG A 34 2.04 -12.93 9.33
CA ARG A 34 0.76 -12.62 8.69
C ARG A 34 0.09 -11.41 9.34
N TYR A 35 0.06 -11.34 10.67
CA TYR A 35 -0.50 -10.21 11.42
C TYR A 35 0.29 -8.91 11.17
N GLN A 36 1.61 -8.99 11.00
CA GLN A 36 2.43 -7.83 10.64
C GLN A 36 2.20 -7.38 9.18
N ILE A 37 1.99 -8.31 8.26
CA ILE A 37 1.63 -7.98 6.87
C ILE A 37 0.23 -7.34 6.82
N GLU A 38 -0.72 -7.86 7.58
CA GLU A 38 -2.09 -7.33 7.69
C GLU A 38 -2.13 -5.99 8.45
N GLY A 39 -1.37 -5.87 9.54
CA GLY A 39 -1.30 -4.66 10.38
C GLY A 39 -0.41 -3.54 9.84
N ALA A 40 0.55 -3.84 8.94
CA ALA A 40 1.30 -2.82 8.21
C ALA A 40 0.41 -2.04 7.22
N HIS A 41 -0.81 -2.52 6.96
CA HIS A 41 -1.83 -1.86 6.14
C HIS A 41 -2.74 -0.91 6.95
N GLU A 42 -2.67 -0.91 8.28
CA GLU A 42 -3.69 -0.25 9.13
C GLU A 42 -3.24 1.06 9.82
N ASP A 43 -2.07 1.59 9.48
CA ASP A 43 -1.71 3.01 9.73
C ASP A 43 -1.57 3.78 8.40
N GLU A 44 -2.31 3.36 7.38
CA GLU A 44 -2.71 4.29 6.33
C GLU A 44 -3.70 5.27 6.95
N ARG A 45 -3.44 6.58 6.83
CA ARG A 45 -4.43 7.61 7.16
C ARG A 45 -5.67 7.31 6.33
N GLN A 46 -6.63 6.61 6.94
CA GLN A 46 -7.83 6.06 6.30
C GLN A 46 -8.50 7.20 5.51
N GLY A 47 -8.31 7.22 4.18
CA GLY A 47 -8.85 8.24 3.29
C GLY A 47 -7.85 9.10 2.49
N ALA A 48 -6.53 8.94 2.65
CA ALA A 48 -5.57 9.62 1.77
C ALA A 48 -5.38 8.82 0.45
N PRO A 49 -5.51 9.44 -0.75
CA PRO A 49 -5.37 8.73 -2.03
C PRO A 49 -3.92 8.36 -2.39
N PHE A 50 -2.97 8.49 -1.45
CA PHE A 50 -1.55 8.35 -1.68
C PHE A 50 -0.85 7.57 -0.55
N THR A 51 0.20 6.85 -0.92
CA THR A 51 1.03 6.08 0.03
C THR A 51 1.84 7.00 0.95
N LYS A 52 2.34 6.45 2.07
CA LYS A 52 3.22 7.17 3.02
C LYS A 52 4.44 7.80 2.35
N VAL A 53 4.98 7.15 1.32
CA VAL A 53 6.15 7.66 0.56
C VAL A 53 5.80 8.94 -0.17
N VAL A 54 4.64 8.99 -0.84
CA VAL A 54 4.17 10.19 -1.56
C VAL A 54 3.76 11.30 -0.57
N MET A 55 3.30 10.92 0.62
CA MET A 55 2.95 11.87 1.70
C MET A 55 4.15 12.38 2.50
N ALA A 56 5.34 11.78 2.34
CA ALA A 56 6.53 12.13 3.13
C ALA A 56 7.12 13.50 2.76
N ASP A 57 6.92 13.94 1.52
CA ASP A 57 7.38 15.25 1.07
C ASP A 57 6.45 16.35 1.59
N ASP A 58 7.04 17.34 2.26
CA ASP A 58 6.33 18.54 2.68
C ASP A 58 5.91 19.35 1.46
N LEU A 59 4.59 19.57 1.32
CA LEU A 59 4.06 20.37 0.23
C LEU A 59 4.38 21.85 0.49
N PRO A 60 5.13 22.55 -0.37
CA PRO A 60 5.39 23.97 -0.22
C PRO A 60 4.08 24.75 -0.09
N ALA A 61 4.00 25.68 0.87
CA ALA A 61 2.77 26.43 1.16
C ALA A 61 2.21 27.19 -0.06
N ASN A 62 3.07 27.50 -1.03
CA ASN A 62 2.77 28.18 -2.29
C ASN A 62 2.37 27.25 -3.45
N CYS A 63 2.45 25.92 -3.31
CA CYS A 63 2.06 24.97 -4.37
C CYS A 63 0.58 25.07 -4.78
N ARG A 64 -0.30 25.55 -3.89
CA ARG A 64 -1.73 25.69 -4.16
C ARG A 64 -2.07 26.74 -5.24
N THR A 65 -1.08 27.48 -5.74
CA THR A 65 -1.26 28.58 -6.69
C THR A 65 -0.55 28.31 -8.01
N LEU A 66 -0.44 27.04 -8.43
CA LEU A 66 -0.08 26.78 -9.81
C LEU A 66 -1.29 27.04 -10.69
N THR A 67 -1.18 28.06 -11.53
CA THR A 67 -2.11 28.38 -12.62
C THR A 67 -2.04 27.32 -13.72
N ILE A 68 -2.14 26.05 -13.37
CA ILE A 68 -2.26 24.95 -14.32
C ILE A 68 -3.74 24.89 -14.70
N ALA A 69 -4.00 24.84 -16.00
CA ALA A 69 -5.37 24.73 -16.51
C ALA A 69 -6.02 23.46 -15.96
N GLU A 70 -7.28 23.60 -15.53
CA GLU A 70 -8.07 22.46 -15.06
C GLU A 70 -8.35 21.49 -16.21
N TYR A 71 -8.29 20.19 -15.90
CA TYR A 71 -8.65 19.10 -16.77
C TYR A 71 -9.97 18.51 -16.32
N ASP A 72 -11.01 18.71 -17.12
CA ASP A 72 -12.36 18.22 -16.82
C ASP A 72 -12.69 16.86 -17.47
N GLY A 73 -11.76 16.31 -18.26
CA GLY A 73 -11.94 15.08 -19.01
C GLY A 73 -12.32 15.26 -20.48
N THR A 74 -12.41 16.49 -21.00
CA THR A 74 -12.87 16.76 -22.37
C THR A 74 -11.76 17.11 -23.37
N THR A 75 -10.60 17.54 -22.89
CA THR A 75 -9.43 17.86 -23.72
C THR A 75 -8.52 16.64 -23.90
N ASP A 76 -7.50 16.74 -24.76
CA ASP A 76 -6.51 15.67 -24.92
C ASP A 76 -5.76 15.38 -23.59
N PRO A 77 -5.81 14.15 -23.06
CA PRO A 77 -5.06 13.77 -21.86
C PRO A 77 -3.55 13.94 -22.01
N LEU A 78 -2.98 13.72 -23.20
CA LEU A 78 -1.54 13.84 -23.44
C LEU A 78 -1.07 15.29 -23.40
N GLU A 79 -1.86 16.20 -23.97
CA GLU A 79 -1.61 17.63 -23.89
C GLU A 79 -1.71 18.12 -22.44
N ASN A 80 -2.71 17.65 -21.68
CA ASN A 80 -2.84 17.97 -20.26
C ASN A 80 -1.62 17.50 -19.46
N LEU A 81 -1.20 16.24 -19.66
CA LEU A 81 -0.02 15.68 -19.00
C LEU A 81 1.23 16.49 -19.35
N SER A 82 1.46 16.78 -20.64
CA SER A 82 2.63 17.53 -21.10
C SER A 82 2.70 18.94 -20.46
N ARG A 83 1.56 19.64 -20.37
CA ARG A 83 1.47 20.94 -19.69
C ARG A 83 1.84 20.82 -18.21
N PHE A 84 1.29 19.83 -17.53
CA PHE A 84 1.56 19.59 -16.12
C PHE A 84 3.04 19.25 -15.89
N GLU A 85 3.65 18.40 -16.72
CA GLU A 85 5.06 18.04 -16.59
C GLU A 85 5.99 19.24 -16.77
N ASN A 86 5.71 20.11 -17.74
CA ASN A 86 6.46 21.35 -17.93
C ASN A 86 6.37 22.26 -16.69
N ALA A 87 5.19 22.36 -16.08
CA ALA A 87 5.00 23.15 -14.86
C ALA A 87 5.72 22.51 -13.65
N ALA A 88 5.64 21.18 -13.50
CA ALA A 88 6.32 20.45 -12.42
C ALA A 88 7.84 20.57 -12.51
N LEU A 89 8.41 20.46 -13.72
CA LEU A 89 9.83 20.68 -13.98
C LEU A 89 10.27 22.11 -13.62
N SER A 90 9.48 23.10 -14.03
CA SER A 90 9.75 24.52 -13.73
C SER A 90 9.78 24.81 -12.23
N ASN A 91 8.94 24.11 -11.46
CA ASN A 91 8.86 24.25 -10.01
C ASN A 91 9.75 23.26 -9.23
N ARG A 92 10.52 22.42 -9.94
CA ARG A 92 11.44 21.43 -9.36
C ARG A 92 10.75 20.49 -8.36
N TYR A 93 9.55 20.04 -8.70
CA TYR A 93 8.81 19.12 -7.84
C TYR A 93 9.49 17.76 -7.74
N THR A 94 9.53 17.23 -6.52
CA THR A 94 9.79 15.81 -6.28
C THR A 94 8.60 14.99 -6.78
N ASP A 95 8.80 13.69 -6.97
CA ASP A 95 7.72 12.80 -7.41
C ASP A 95 6.52 12.82 -6.43
N GLY A 96 6.78 12.86 -5.12
CA GLY A 96 5.73 12.95 -4.11
C GLY A 96 4.88 14.22 -4.24
N ILE A 97 5.53 15.36 -4.48
CA ILE A 97 4.84 16.63 -4.74
C ILE A 97 4.10 16.59 -6.09
N LYS A 98 4.72 16.03 -7.14
CA LYS A 98 4.14 15.90 -8.48
C LYS A 98 2.81 15.17 -8.42
N TYR A 99 2.74 14.01 -7.78
CA TYR A 99 1.49 13.24 -7.74
C TYR A 99 0.39 13.95 -6.97
N ARG A 100 0.74 14.58 -5.84
CA ARG A 100 -0.23 15.31 -5.00
C ARG A 100 -0.79 16.56 -5.68
N VAL A 101 0.05 17.29 -6.41
CA VAL A 101 -0.39 18.48 -7.17
C VAL A 101 -1.12 18.10 -8.44
N PHE A 102 -0.78 16.98 -9.09
CA PHE A 102 -1.45 16.56 -10.32
C PHE A 102 -2.96 16.38 -10.12
N VAL A 103 -3.36 15.80 -8.98
CA VAL A 103 -4.77 15.61 -8.65
C VAL A 103 -5.52 16.93 -8.53
N THR A 104 -4.86 18.02 -8.14
CA THR A 104 -5.52 19.34 -8.07
C THR A 104 -5.77 19.95 -9.44
N THR A 105 -5.26 19.35 -10.52
CA THR A 105 -5.58 19.76 -11.89
C THR A 105 -6.90 19.17 -12.37
N PHE A 106 -7.42 18.13 -11.71
CA PHE A 106 -8.70 17.54 -12.12
C PHE A 106 -9.87 18.40 -11.68
N ALA A 107 -10.85 18.51 -12.58
CA ALA A 107 -12.10 19.18 -12.34
C ALA A 107 -13.27 18.28 -12.76
N ARG A 108 -14.45 18.56 -12.20
CA ARG A 108 -15.73 17.99 -12.64
C ARG A 108 -15.67 16.45 -12.79
N ALA A 109 -15.91 15.93 -13.98
CA ALA A 109 -15.97 14.50 -14.26
C ALA A 109 -14.61 13.80 -14.03
N ALA A 110 -13.49 14.47 -14.33
CA ALA A 110 -12.17 13.93 -14.05
C ALA A 110 -11.90 13.82 -12.54
N GLN A 111 -12.35 14.80 -11.74
CA GLN A 111 -12.22 14.72 -10.28
C GLN A 111 -13.09 13.59 -9.70
N GLN A 112 -14.30 13.41 -10.22
CA GLN A 112 -15.19 12.32 -9.82
C GLN A 112 -14.64 10.94 -10.19
N TRP A 113 -13.93 10.82 -11.32
CA TRP A 113 -13.26 9.59 -11.71
C TRP A 113 -12.05 9.26 -10.80
N PHE A 114 -11.36 10.28 -10.30
CA PHE A 114 -10.17 10.10 -9.47
C PHE A 114 -10.48 9.77 -8.00
N ASN A 115 -11.53 10.36 -7.45
CA ASN A 115 -11.97 10.17 -6.06
C ASN A 115 -12.50 8.76 -5.80
#